data_AF-A0A417SQN9-F1
#
_entry.id   AF-A0A417SQN9-F1
#
_cell.length_a   1.000
_cell.length_b   1.000
_cell.length_c   1.000
_cell.angle_alpha   90.00
_cell.angle_beta   90.00
_cell.angle_gamma   90.00
#
_symmetry.space_group_name_H-M   'P 1'
#
loop_
_entity.id
_entity.type
_entity.pdbx_description
1 polymer ?
#
loop_
_entity_poly.entity_id
_entity_poly.type
_entity_poly.pdbx_seq_one_letter_code
_entity_poly.pdbx_strand_id
1 'polypeptide(L)'
;MKRCSYCGKKINGSVGFCSDACESRYKKVMEKDGPKVKYFISGIILGFLVMFYGIISNSSFLIGMGSIVIGIDVVFFPFTTPETTAFLGYQKAKLVGRVAGIFLIAVGIWVGTIH
;
A
#
# COMPACT_ATOMS: atom_id res chain seq x y z
N MET A 1 1.04 -7.78 25.03
CA MET A 1 1.46 -8.92 24.17
C MET A 1 2.05 -8.37 22.88
N LYS A 2 3.31 -8.68 22.56
CA LYS A 2 3.92 -8.25 21.30
C LYS A 2 3.52 -9.22 20.17
N ARG A 3 3.52 -8.74 18.92
CA ARG A 3 3.29 -9.55 17.71
C ARG A 3 4.56 -9.55 16.86
N CYS A 4 4.76 -10.62 16.10
CA CYS A 4 5.89 -10.70 15.18
C CYS A 4 5.70 -9.72 14.01
N SER A 5 6.69 -8.88 13.75
CA SER A 5 6.65 -7.86 12.70
C SER A 5 6.48 -8.43 11.29
N TYR A 6 6.84 -9.71 11.06
CA TYR A 6 6.69 -10.36 9.75
C TYR A 6 5.35 -11.11 9.61
N CYS A 7 5.12 -12.13 10.45
CA CYS A 7 4.00 -13.06 10.31
C CYS A 7 2.75 -12.69 11.14
N GLY A 8 2.87 -11.74 12.08
CA GLY A 8 1.75 -11.31 12.93
C GLY A 8 1.37 -12.26 14.07
N LYS A 9 2.10 -13.37 14.29
CA LYS A 9 1.84 -14.28 15.43
C LYS A 9 2.12 -13.57 16.77
N LYS A 10 1.32 -13.88 17.80
CA LYS A 10 1.57 -13.42 19.18
C LYS A 10 2.88 -14.04 19.69
N ILE A 11 3.72 -13.23 20.30
CA ILE A 11 5.00 -13.64 20.87
C ILE A 11 5.07 -13.27 22.35
N ASN A 12 5.47 -14.25 23.16
CA ASN A 12 5.70 -14.10 24.59
C ASN A 12 7.18 -13.77 24.81
N GLY A 13 7.53 -12.50 24.65
CA GLY A 13 8.90 -12.01 24.85
C GLY A 13 9.09 -10.57 24.36
N SER A 14 10.28 -10.02 24.64
CA SER A 14 10.67 -8.66 24.20
C SER A 14 11.18 -8.60 22.76
N VAL A 15 11.51 -9.74 22.15
CA VAL A 15 12.05 -9.87 20.78
C VAL A 15 10.94 -9.63 19.74
N GLY A 16 11.22 -8.88 18.68
CA GLY A 16 10.24 -8.46 17.67
C GLY A 16 9.86 -9.52 16.62
N PHE A 17 10.54 -10.67 16.62
CA PHE A 17 10.32 -11.75 15.65
C PHE A 17 10.11 -13.11 16.35
N CYS A 18 9.32 -13.99 15.73
CA CYS A 18 9.01 -15.31 16.29
C CYS A 18 10.04 -16.40 15.95
N SER A 19 10.99 -16.12 15.06
CA SER A 19 12.07 -17.04 14.63
C SER A 19 13.08 -16.27 13.78
N ASP A 20 14.33 -16.74 13.71
CA ASP A 20 15.37 -16.20 12.82
C ASP A 20 14.98 -16.33 11.33
N ALA A 21 14.17 -17.33 11.01
CA ALA A 21 13.58 -17.50 9.68
C ALA A 21 12.65 -16.33 9.30
N CYS A 22 11.90 -15.78 10.26
CA CYS A 22 11.04 -14.61 10.01
C CYS A 22 11.86 -13.32 9.89
N GLU A 23 12.92 -13.17 10.69
CA GLU A 23 13.80 -12.01 10.59
C GLU A 23 14.54 -11.97 9.24
N SER A 24 15.15 -13.08 8.84
CA SER A 24 15.87 -13.18 7.57
C SER A 24 14.96 -12.95 6.35
N ARG A 25 13.73 -13.48 6.36
CA ARG A 25 12.73 -13.20 5.32
C ARG A 25 12.31 -11.73 5.32
N TYR A 26 12.09 -11.13 6.48
CA TYR A 26 11.74 -9.73 6.59
C TYR A 26 12.85 -8.83 6.00
N LYS A 27 14.12 -9.06 6.39
CA LYS A 27 15.28 -8.34 5.84
C LYS A 27 15.38 -8.48 4.31
N LYS A 28 15.27 -9.71 3.78
CA LYS A 28 15.29 -9.95 2.32
C LYS A 28 14.18 -9.21 1.57
N VAL A 29 12.97 -9.16 2.14
CA VAL A 29 11.85 -8.46 1.51
C VAL A 29 12.05 -6.94 1.58
N MET A 30 12.51 -6.41 2.71
CA MET A 30 12.81 -4.97 2.88
C MET A 30 13.93 -4.49 1.95
N GLU A 31 14.99 -5.27 1.77
CA GLU A 31 16.08 -4.94 0.85
C GLU A 31 15.58 -4.89 -0.62
N LYS A 32 14.74 -5.85 -1.02
CA LYS A 32 14.13 -5.89 -2.36
C LYS A 32 13.10 -4.79 -2.58
N ASP A 33 12.38 -4.41 -1.54
CA ASP A 33 11.30 -3.43 -1.59
C ASP A 33 11.82 -1.99 -1.49
N GLY A 34 12.99 -1.76 -0.88
CA GLY A 34 13.63 -0.44 -0.76
C GLY A 34 13.64 0.39 -2.06
N PRO A 35 14.20 -0.12 -3.18
CA PRO A 35 14.19 0.62 -4.45
C PRO A 35 12.77 0.79 -5.03
N LYS A 36 11.84 -0.14 -4.73
CA LYS A 36 10.45 -0.08 -5.20
C LYS A 36 9.62 0.99 -4.50
N VAL A 37 9.96 1.36 -3.27
CA VAL A 37 9.30 2.46 -2.54
C VAL A 37 9.42 3.77 -3.32
N LYS A 38 10.54 4.03 -4.00
CA LYS A 38 10.71 5.22 -4.84
C LYS A 38 9.73 5.25 -6.01
N TYR A 39 9.54 4.11 -6.68
CA TYR A 39 8.55 3.98 -7.75
C TYR A 39 7.12 4.14 -7.24
N PHE A 40 6.81 3.61 -6.05
CA PHE A 40 5.51 3.84 -5.42
C PHE A 40 5.25 5.32 -5.14
N ILE A 41 6.20 6.03 -4.52
CA ILE A 41 6.06 7.48 -4.28
C ILE A 41 5.88 8.23 -5.60
N SER A 42 6.66 7.88 -6.63
CA SER A 42 6.52 8.46 -7.97
C SER A 42 5.14 8.23 -8.57
N GLY A 43 4.58 7.03 -8.42
CA GLY A 43 3.24 6.68 -8.92
C GLY A 43 2.12 7.46 -8.20
N ILE A 44 2.21 7.57 -6.87
CA ILE A 44 1.29 8.39 -6.07
C ILE A 44 1.34 9.86 -6.51
N ILE A 45 2.54 10.43 -6.71
CA ILE A 45 2.69 11.82 -7.19
C ILE A 45 2.04 11.98 -8.57
N LEU A 46 2.30 11.04 -9.49
CA LEU A 46 1.73 11.08 -10.83
C LEU A 46 0.20 11.01 -10.80
N GLY A 47 -0.37 10.10 -10.01
CA GLY A 47 -1.81 9.98 -9.83
C GLY A 47 -2.45 11.25 -9.24
N PHE A 48 -1.79 11.87 -8.25
CA PHE A 48 -2.21 13.16 -7.69
C PHE A 48 -2.20 14.28 -8.72
N LEU A 49 -1.17 14.36 -9.58
CA LEU A 49 -1.10 15.36 -10.64
C LEU A 49 -2.25 15.21 -11.64
N VAL A 50 -2.55 13.98 -12.05
CA VAL A 50 -3.69 13.68 -12.95
C VAL A 50 -5.01 14.08 -12.29
N MET A 51 -5.18 13.75 -11.01
CA MET A 51 -6.39 14.09 -10.26
C MET A 51 -6.56 15.61 -10.11
N PHE A 52 -5.47 16.33 -9.80
CA PHE A 52 -5.47 17.79 -9.69
C PHE A 52 -5.80 18.46 -11.02
N TYR A 53 -5.25 17.95 -12.12
CA TYR A 53 -5.60 18.40 -13.46
C TYR A 53 -7.07 18.13 -13.81
N GLY A 54 -7.61 16.98 -13.38
CA GLY A 54 -9.04 16.66 -13.52
C GLY A 54 -9.95 17.65 -12.79
N ILE A 55 -9.55 18.11 -11.60
CA ILE A 55 -10.28 19.13 -10.84
C ILE A 55 -10.25 20.48 -11.59
N ILE A 56 -9.08 20.93 -12.06
CA ILE A 56 -8.93 22.20 -12.80
C ILE A 56 -9.72 22.19 -14.10
N SER A 57 -9.68 21.08 -14.84
CA SER A 57 -10.39 20.91 -16.11
C SER A 57 -11.88 20.54 -15.94
N ASN A 58 -12.35 20.40 -14.69
CA ASN A 58 -13.72 20.01 -14.36
C ASN A 58 -14.16 18.68 -15.03
N SER A 59 -13.22 17.75 -15.19
CA SER A 59 -13.46 16.46 -15.85
C SER A 59 -13.50 15.33 -14.83
N SER A 60 -14.70 14.84 -14.51
CA SER A 60 -14.94 13.67 -13.65
C SER A 60 -14.16 12.44 -14.13
N PHE A 61 -14.00 12.28 -15.44
CA PHE A 61 -13.23 11.21 -16.06
C PHE A 61 -11.75 11.25 -15.69
N LEU A 62 -11.12 12.42 -15.71
CA LEU A 62 -9.71 12.58 -15.34
C LEU A 62 -9.49 12.38 -13.83
N ILE A 63 -10.46 12.79 -13.00
CA ILE A 63 -10.44 12.52 -11.55
C ILE A 63 -10.52 11.01 -11.29
N GLY A 64 -11.41 10.31 -12.00
CA GLY A 64 -11.52 8.85 -11.95
C GLY A 64 -10.23 8.16 -12.40
N MET A 65 -9.62 8.62 -13.50
CA MET A 65 -8.34 8.10 -14.00
C MET A 65 -7.19 8.28 -12.99
N GLY A 66 -7.07 9.45 -12.35
CA GLY A 66 -6.08 9.67 -11.30
C GLY A 66 -6.26 8.69 -10.12
N SER A 67 -7.51 8.44 -9.73
CA SER A 67 -7.85 7.48 -8.68
C SER A 67 -7.50 6.03 -9.05
N ILE A 68 -7.71 5.64 -10.31
CA ILE A 68 -7.35 4.30 -10.81
C ILE A 68 -5.83 4.12 -10.83
N VAL A 69 -5.06 5.11 -11.28
CA VAL A 69 -3.58 5.07 -11.28
C VAL A 69 -3.05 4.85 -9.86
N ILE A 70 -3.53 5.65 -8.90
CA ILE A 70 -3.19 5.49 -7.47
C ILE A 70 -3.58 4.09 -6.97
N GLY A 71 -4.78 3.63 -7.32
CA GLY A 71 -5.26 2.31 -6.93
C GLY A 71 -4.37 1.17 -7.44
N ILE A 72 -3.95 1.22 -8.70
CA ILE A 72 -3.03 0.24 -9.31
C ILE A 72 -1.68 0.26 -8.59
N ASP A 73 -1.11 1.45 -8.34
CA ASP A 73 0.16 1.58 -7.63
C ASP A 73 0.11 0.96 -6.24
N VAL A 74 -1.00 1.16 -5.51
CA VAL A 74 -1.22 0.58 -4.18
C VAL A 74 -1.41 -0.94 -4.23
N VAL A 75 -2.03 -1.49 -5.28
CA VAL A 75 -2.17 -2.96 -5.46
C VAL A 75 -0.82 -3.62 -5.73
N PHE A 76 -0.01 -3.01 -6.61
CA PHE A 76 1.31 -3.53 -6.97
C PHE A 76 2.33 -3.35 -5.85
N PHE A 77 2.30 -2.18 -5.21
CA PHE A 77 3.22 -1.77 -4.16
C PHE A 77 2.43 -1.37 -2.90
N PRO A 78 1.86 -2.35 -2.17
CA PRO A 78 1.10 -2.11 -0.94
C PRO A 78 2.05 -1.77 0.23
N PHE A 79 2.72 -0.62 0.12
CA PHE A 79 3.55 -0.05 1.18
C PHE A 79 2.67 0.58 2.22
N THR A 80 2.25 -0.24 3.18
CA THR A 80 1.55 0.23 4.38
C THR A 80 2.54 0.91 5.34
N THR A 81 2.09 1.96 6.02
CA THR A 81 2.88 2.66 7.04
C THR A 81 3.44 1.70 8.09
N PRO A 82 4.63 1.98 8.64
CA PRO A 82 5.29 1.11 9.62
C PRO A 82 4.41 0.88 10.86
N GLU A 83 3.60 1.86 11.25
CA GLU A 83 2.60 1.77 12.32
C GLU A 83 1.58 0.65 12.06
N THR A 84 1.05 0.58 10.85
CA THR A 84 0.10 -0.47 10.42
C THR A 84 0.78 -1.84 10.40
N THR A 85 2.04 -1.90 9.93
CA THR A 85 2.81 -3.16 9.94
C THR A 85 3.16 -3.64 11.34
N ALA A 86 3.37 -2.73 12.29
CA ALA A 86 3.63 -3.07 13.69
C ALA A 86 2.40 -3.65 14.38
N PHE A 87 1.19 -3.20 14.01
CA PHE A 87 -0.06 -3.65 14.62
C PHE A 87 -0.58 -4.98 14.01
N LEU A 88 -0.52 -5.10 12.69
CA LEU A 88 -1.09 -6.24 11.94
C LEU A 88 -0.04 -7.31 11.57
N GLY A 89 1.25 -6.95 11.55
CA GLY A 89 2.31 -7.73 10.93
C GLY A 89 2.41 -7.45 9.43
N TYR A 90 3.64 -7.45 8.90
CA TYR A 90 3.96 -7.10 7.52
C TYR A 90 3.14 -7.89 6.49
N GLN A 91 2.95 -9.21 6.65
CA GLN A 91 2.15 -10.00 5.70
C GLN A 91 0.67 -9.60 5.66
N LYS A 92 0.06 -9.33 6.82
CA LYS A 92 -1.35 -8.94 6.89
C LYS A 92 -1.54 -7.50 6.42
N ALA A 93 -0.62 -6.61 6.77
CA ALA A 93 -0.63 -5.24 6.28
C ALA A 93 -0.54 -5.19 4.74
N LYS A 94 0.31 -6.02 4.12
CA LYS A 94 0.41 -6.14 2.66
C LYS A 94 -0.91 -6.56 1.99
N LEU A 95 -1.64 -7.48 2.63
CA LEU A 95 -2.95 -7.92 2.15
C LEU A 95 -3.98 -6.79 2.25
N VAL A 96 -4.02 -6.09 3.38
CA VAL A 96 -4.93 -4.94 3.59
C VAL A 96 -4.65 -3.84 2.57
N GLY A 97 -3.37 -3.52 2.31
CA GLY A 97 -2.99 -2.54 1.29
C GLY A 97 -3.52 -2.91 -0.10
N ARG A 98 -3.43 -4.19 -0.50
CA ARG A 98 -3.97 -4.64 -1.79
C ARG A 98 -5.48 -4.51 -1.88
N VAL A 99 -6.20 -4.90 -0.83
CA VAL A 99 -7.66 -4.77 -0.78
C VAL A 99 -8.07 -3.29 -0.86
N ALA A 100 -7.37 -2.41 -0.16
CA ALA A 100 -7.60 -0.97 -0.24
C ALA A 100 -7.34 -0.42 -1.66
N GLY A 101 -6.27 -0.86 -2.33
CA GLY A 101 -5.99 -0.49 -3.71
C GLY A 101 -7.09 -0.93 -4.69
N ILE A 102 -7.59 -2.16 -4.57
CA ILE A 102 -8.72 -2.66 -5.39
C ILE A 102 -9.97 -1.81 -5.15
N PHE A 103 -10.23 -1.44 -3.90
CA PHE A 103 -11.36 -0.57 -3.57
C PHE A 103 -11.22 0.82 -4.19
N LEU A 104 -10.02 1.41 -4.20
CA LEU A 104 -9.74 2.68 -4.86
C LEU A 104 -9.97 2.62 -6.37
N ILE A 105 -9.62 1.52 -7.02
CA ILE A 105 -9.90 1.31 -8.46
C ILE A 105 -11.42 1.30 -8.70
N ALA A 106 -12.18 0.56 -7.89
CA ALA A 106 -13.63 0.51 -8.01
C ALA A 106 -14.29 1.90 -7.84
N VAL A 107 -13.83 2.67 -6.85
CA VAL A 107 -14.26 4.06 -6.64
C VAL A 107 -13.88 4.94 -7.83
N GLY A 108 -12.66 4.81 -8.36
CA GLY A 108 -12.20 5.58 -9.51
C GLY A 108 -13.04 5.32 -10.77
N ILE A 109 -13.40 4.06 -11.03
CA ILE A 109 -14.30 3.70 -12.13
C ILE A 109 -15.69 4.33 -11.90
N TRP A 110 -16.23 4.22 -10.69
CA TRP A 110 -17.53 4.82 -10.35
C TRP A 110 -17.52 6.34 -10.60
N VAL A 111 -16.54 7.05 -10.07
CA VAL A 111 -16.40 8.51 -10.25
C VAL A 111 -16.21 8.89 -11.71
N GLY A 112 -15.45 8.11 -12.48
CA GLY A 112 -15.19 8.40 -13.89
C GLY A 112 -16.34 8.05 -14.85
N THR A 113 -17.36 7.30 -14.41
CA THR A 113 -18.45 6.80 -15.27
C THR A 113 -19.85 7.27 -14.89
N ILE A 114 -20.09 7.61 -13.62
CA ILE A 114 -21.42 7.90 -13.08
C ILE A 114 -21.58 9.38 -12.68
N HIS A 115 -20.49 10.15 -12.68
CA HIS A 115 -20.49 11.61 -12.53
C HIS A 115 -20.03 12.29 -13.81
#